data_AF-A0A1Y6KCB0-F1
#
_entry.id   AF-A0A1Y6KCB0-F1
#
_cell.length_a   1.000
_cell.length_b   1.000
_cell.length_c   1.000
_cell.angle_alpha   90.00
_cell.angle_beta   90.00
_cell.angle_gamma   90.00
#
_symmetry.space_group_name_H-M   'P 1'
#
loop_
_entity.id
_entity.type
_entity.pdbx_description
1 polymer ?
#
loop_
_entity_poly.entity_id
_entity_poly.type
_entity_poly.pdbx_seq_one_letter_code
_entity_poly.pdbx_strand_id
1 'polypeptide(L)'
;MKAFLTRPIEGDWPYPWIDATYVKVRQNGRIVSIAVIVPIGVNSDGRREALGMDLGPSEAETFWTASLRKLAAAVYVARST
;
A
#
# COMPACT_ATOMS: atom_id res chain seq x y z
N MET A 1 6.87 2.28 -11.89
CA MET A 1 6.07 1.57 -10.86
C MET A 1 6.92 1.05 -9.71
N LYS A 2 7.95 0.22 -9.91
CA LYS A 2 8.82 -0.27 -8.82
C LYS A 2 9.38 0.86 -7.95
N ALA A 3 9.93 1.91 -8.57
CA ALA A 3 10.49 3.06 -7.84
C ALA A 3 9.50 3.72 -6.86
N PHE A 4 8.21 3.78 -7.20
CA PHE A 4 7.18 4.29 -6.29
C PHE A 4 6.86 3.32 -5.16
N LEU A 5 6.76 2.02 -5.44
CA LEU A 5 6.40 1.01 -4.43
C LEU A 5 7.53 0.70 -3.44
N THR A 6 8.77 1.04 -3.79
CA THR A 6 9.95 0.79 -2.97
C THR A 6 10.59 2.07 -2.42
N ARG A 7 9.96 3.23 -2.62
CA ARG A 7 10.50 4.49 -2.13
C ARG A 7 10.39 4.55 -0.60
N PRO A 8 11.33 5.21 0.09
CA PRO A 8 11.13 5.62 1.47
C PRO A 8 9.89 6.52 1.58
N ILE A 9 9.16 6.42 2.70
CA ILE A 9 8.05 7.32 3.01
C ILE A 9 8.57 8.38 3.97
N GLU A 10 9.01 9.49 3.40
CA GLU A 10 9.59 10.63 4.13
C GLU A 10 8.51 11.53 4.73
N GLY A 11 8.88 12.22 5.82
CA GLY A 11 8.02 13.17 6.51
C GLY A 11 6.99 12.53 7.45
N ASP A 12 6.14 13.38 8.01
CA ASP A 12 5.08 12.98 8.94
C ASP A 12 3.74 12.78 8.21
N TRP A 13 3.08 11.68 8.54
CA TRP A 13 1.82 11.24 7.97
C TRP A 13 0.79 10.99 9.08
N PRO A 14 0.27 12.05 9.73
CA PRO A 14 -0.58 11.94 10.92
C PRO A 14 -1.89 11.19 10.70
N TYR A 15 -2.38 11.11 9.45
CA TYR A 15 -3.65 10.46 9.12
C TYR A 15 -3.48 9.44 7.99
N PRO A 16 -3.15 8.19 8.31
CA PRO A 16 -3.17 7.09 7.34
C PRO A 16 -4.57 6.48 7.22
N TRP A 17 -5.02 6.23 5.99
CA TRP A 17 -6.21 5.46 5.65
C TRP A 17 -5.81 4.33 4.73
N ILE A 18 -6.21 3.11 5.05
CA ILE A 18 -5.81 1.94 4.29
C ILE A 18 -7.07 1.14 4.00
N ASP A 19 -7.34 0.92 2.73
CA ASP A 19 -8.51 0.19 2.28
C ASP A 19 -8.12 -0.84 1.22
N ALA A 20 -8.99 -1.84 1.05
CA ALA A 20 -8.88 -2.85 0.03
C ALA A 20 -10.04 -2.73 -0.96
N THR A 21 -9.74 -2.79 -2.25
CA THR A 21 -10.76 -2.87 -3.30
C THR A 21 -10.53 -4.07 -4.20
N TYR A 22 -11.61 -4.73 -4.62
CA TYR A 22 -11.51 -5.85 -5.55
C TYR A 22 -11.59 -5.36 -6.99
N VAL A 23 -10.57 -5.72 -7.77
CA VAL A 23 -10.54 -5.49 -9.21
C VAL A 23 -10.66 -6.82 -9.97
N LYS A 24 -11.37 -6.80 -11.08
CA LYS A 24 -11.43 -7.93 -12.01
C LYS A 24 -10.22 -7.88 -12.93
N VAL A 25 -9.40 -8.92 -12.89
CA VAL A 25 -8.21 -9.04 -13.73
C VAL A 25 -8.26 -10.33 -14.53
N ARG A 26 -7.64 -10.32 -15.71
CA ARG A 26 -7.45 -11.53 -16.50
C ARG A 26 -6.14 -12.19 -16.10
N GLN A 27 -6.20 -13.40 -15.55
CA GLN A 27 -5.04 -14.24 -15.23
C GLN A 27 -5.27 -15.63 -15.81
N ASN A 28 -4.27 -16.19 -16.50
CA ASN A 28 -4.31 -17.54 -17.07
C ASN A 28 -5.59 -17.83 -17.88
N GLY A 29 -6.02 -16.85 -18.69
CA GLY A 29 -7.21 -16.97 -19.54
C GLY A 29 -8.56 -16.85 -18.82
N ARG A 30 -8.58 -16.59 -17.50
CA ARG A 30 -9.81 -16.44 -16.70
C ARG A 30 -9.89 -15.06 -16.06
N ILE A 31 -11.11 -14.58 -15.82
CA ILE A 31 -11.34 -13.36 -15.03
C ILE A 31 -11.44 -13.76 -13.55
N VAL A 32 -10.58 -13.18 -12.72
CA VAL A 32 -10.53 -13.42 -11.27
C VAL A 32 -10.65 -12.09 -10.51
N SER A 33 -11.15 -12.15 -9.28
CA SER A 33 -11.10 -11.02 -8.35
C SER A 33 -9.75 -11.00 -7.65
N ILE A 34 -9.07 -9.86 -7.64
CA ILE A 34 -7.85 -9.64 -6.87
C ILE A 34 -8.10 -8.47 -5.92
N ALA A 35 -7.71 -8.63 -4.65
CA ALA A 35 -7.73 -7.57 -3.67
C ALA A 35 -6.54 -6.65 -3.90
N VAL A 36 -6.79 -5.34 -3.92
CA VAL A 36 -5.79 -4.28 -4.03
C VAL A 36 -5.84 -3.48 -2.75
N ILE A 37 -4.77 -3.52 -1.95
CA ILE A 37 -4.62 -2.65 -0.78
C ILE A 37 -3.95 -1.36 -1.23
N VAL A 38 -4.55 -0.21 -0.90
CA VAL A 38 -4.01 1.11 -1.22
C VAL A 38 -3.93 1.96 0.05
N PRO A 39 -2.75 2.05 0.68
CA PRO A 39 -2.53 3.00 1.77
C PRO A 39 -2.47 4.44 1.21
N ILE A 40 -3.30 5.31 1.76
CA ILE A 40 -3.34 6.75 1.53
C ILE A 40 -2.93 7.45 2.82
N GLY A 41 -2.12 8.49 2.73
CA GLY A 41 -1.78 9.33 3.87
C GLY A 41 -2.11 10.80 3.60
N VAL A 42 -2.41 11.54 4.66
CA VAL A 42 -2.36 13.00 4.66
C VAL A 42 -1.06 13.43 5.34
N ASN A 43 -0.24 14.24 4.65
CA ASN A 43 0.97 14.80 5.24
C ASN A 43 0.66 16.03 6.12
N SER A 44 1.68 16.56 6.81
CA SER A 44 1.54 17.76 7.66
C SER A 44 1.07 19.02 6.93
N ASP A 45 1.23 19.09 5.61
CA ASP A 45 0.72 20.19 4.77
C ASP A 45 -0.75 19.99 4.35
N GLY A 46 -1.40 18.92 4.82
CA GLY A 46 -2.77 18.57 4.46
C GLY A 46 -2.90 17.88 3.08
N ARG A 47 -1.78 17.52 2.43
CA ARG A 47 -1.79 16.88 1.10
C ARG A 47 -2.03 15.38 1.22
N ARG A 48 -2.98 14.88 0.43
CA ARG A 48 -3.33 13.47 0.32
C ARG A 48 -2.53 12.81 -0.78
N GLU A 49 -1.85 11.71 -0.45
CA GLU A 49 -1.03 10.97 -1.41
C GLU A 49 -1.12 9.48 -1.18
N ALA A 50 -0.99 8.71 -2.27
CA ALA A 50 -0.82 7.27 -2.16
C ALA A 50 0.58 6.96 -1.63
N LEU A 51 0.64 6.11 -0.61
CA LEU A 51 1.88 5.71 0.04
C LEU A 51 2.42 4.38 -0.49
N GLY A 52 1.55 3.57 -1.12
CA GLY A 52 1.94 2.30 -1.70
C GLY A 52 0.77 1.59 -2.36
N MET A 53 0.99 0.34 -2.74
CA MET A 53 -0.03 -0.56 -3.24
C MET A 53 0.45 -2.01 -3.09
N ASP A 54 -0.45 -2.91 -2.71
CA ASP A 54 -0.20 -4.35 -2.70
C ASP A 54 -1.37 -5.12 -3.33
N LEU A 55 -1.04 -6.27 -3.93
CA LEU A 55 -2.01 -7.16 -4.59
C LEU A 55 -2.04 -8.51 -3.90
N GLY A 56 -3.24 -9.04 -3.68
CA GLY A 56 -3.44 -10.32 -2.99
C GLY A 56 -4.66 -11.08 -3.50
N PRO A 57 -4.70 -12.42 -3.29
CA PRO A 57 -5.82 -13.24 -3.72
C PRO A 57 -7.10 -12.98 -2.90
N SER A 58 -6.97 -12.45 -1.68
CA SER A 58 -8.07 -12.10 -0.77
C SER A 58 -7.61 -11.15 0.32
N GLU A 59 -8.54 -10.63 1.11
CA GLU A 59 -8.31 -9.81 2.32
C GLU A 59 -7.95 -10.65 3.56
N ALA A 60 -7.22 -11.75 3.38
CA ALA A 60 -6.78 -12.56 4.52
C ALA A 60 -5.89 -11.74 5.46
N GLU A 61 -5.91 -12.07 6.75
CA GLU A 61 -5.06 -11.44 7.79
C GLU A 61 -3.58 -11.41 7.40
N THR A 62 -3.10 -12.49 6.77
CA THR A 62 -1.72 -12.61 6.30
C THR A 62 -1.39 -11.58 5.23
N PHE A 63 -2.33 -11.25 4.36
CA PHE A 63 -2.17 -10.24 3.31
C PHE A 63 -2.16 -8.82 3.88
N TRP A 64 -3.08 -8.52 4.80
CA TRP A 64 -3.08 -7.26 5.55
C TRP A 64 -1.79 -7.06 6.33
N THR A 65 -1.36 -8.08 7.07
CA THR A 65 -0.13 -8.05 7.87
C THR A 65 1.10 -7.80 6.99
N ALA A 66 1.21 -8.49 5.85
CA ALA A 66 2.32 -8.28 4.92
C ALA A 66 2.35 -6.85 4.37
N SER A 67 1.19 -6.30 4.00
CA SER A 67 1.06 -4.95 3.44
C SER A 67 1.41 -3.88 4.47
N LEU A 68 0.92 -4.01 5.71
CA LEU A 68 1.25 -3.09 6.81
C LEU A 68 2.73 -3.12 7.18
N ARG A 69 3.37 -4.31 7.17
CA ARG A 69 4.80 -4.46 7.41
C ARG A 69 5.64 -3.75 6.35
N LYS A 70 5.26 -3.86 5.07
CA LYS A 70 5.93 -3.13 3.98
C LYS A 70 5.84 -1.63 4.17
N LEU A 71 4.64 -1.14 4.52
CA LEU A 71 4.42 0.29 4.79
C LEU A 71 5.29 0.78 5.96
N ALA A 72 5.32 0.04 7.07
CA ALA A 72 6.14 0.36 8.23
C ALA A 72 7.65 0.35 7.91
N ALA A 73 8.11 -0.63 7.12
CA ALA A 73 9.49 -0.69 6.67
C ALA A 73 9.88 0.53 5.82
N ALA A 74 9.01 0.98 4.91
CA ALA A 74 9.26 2.15 4.08
C ALA A 74 9.37 3.46 4.91
N VAL A 75 8.61 3.58 6.01
CA VAL A 75 8.75 4.68 6.97
C VAL A 75 10.06 4.57 7.75
N TYR A 76 10.43 3.36 8.18
CA TYR A 76 11.67 3.15 8.93
C TYR A 76 12.94 3.47 8.10
N VAL A 77 12.95 3.07 6.82
CA VAL A 77 14.05 3.40 5.90
C VAL A 77 14.20 4.91 5.75
N ALA A 78 13.10 5.65 5.64
CA ALA A 78 13.14 7.12 5.55
C ALA A 78 13.71 7.79 6.81
N ARG A 79 13.53 7.19 7.99
CA ARG A 79 14.03 7.73 9.26
C ARG A 79 15.49 7.35 9.57
N SER A 80 16.07 6.43 8.82
CA SER A 80 17.44 5.94 8.99
C SER A 80 18.43 6.51 7.97
N THR A 81 17.95 7.35 7.05
CA THR A 81 18.72 8.09 6.06
C THR A 81 18.71 9.57 6.44
#